data_AF-A0A7L4PQ06-F1
#
_entry.id   AF-A0A7L4PQ06-F1
#
_cell.length_a   1.000
_cell.length_b   1.000
_cell.length_c   1.000
_cell.angle_alpha   90.00
_cell.angle_beta   90.00
_cell.angle_gamma   90.00
#
_symmetry.space_group_name_H-M   'P 1'
#
loop_
_entity.id
_entity.type
_entity.pdbx_description
1 polymer ?
#
loop_
_entity_poly.entity_id
_entity_poly.type
_entity_poly.pdbx_seq_one_letter_code
_entity_poly.pdbx_strand_id
1 'polypeptide(L)'
;VLDPTLMDVTDVTSGLDKDGVVLINSDKDPKYYNLSFKTATVDATSIAIENKLGSKMSPIVNTSILGAFAKISGEIMLESIILAIKENAPSKKEENVKAAKEAYDKTIM
;
A
#
# COMPACT_ATOMS: atom_id res chain seq x y z
N VAL A 1 -0.54 3.54 6.41
CA VAL A 1 0.30 2.84 7.40
C VAL A 1 1.11 1.77 6.69
N LEU A 2 2.41 1.99 6.54
CA LEU A 2 3.31 1.05 5.84
C LEU A 2 3.78 -0.10 6.73
N ASP A 3 4.01 0.20 8.02
CA ASP A 3 4.36 -0.77 9.05
C ASP A 3 3.21 -0.82 10.06
N PRO A 4 2.44 -1.93 10.12
CA PRO A 4 1.29 -2.02 11.00
C PRO A 4 1.66 -1.98 12.49
N THR A 5 2.91 -2.28 12.88
CA THR A 5 3.34 -2.21 14.28
C THR A 5 3.30 -0.78 14.83
N LEU A 6 3.29 0.24 13.96
CA LEU A 6 3.14 1.63 14.35
C LEU A 6 1.78 1.92 15.02
N MET A 7 0.76 1.11 14.74
CA MET A 7 -0.56 1.24 15.36
C MET A 7 -0.58 0.87 16.84
N ASP A 8 0.41 0.09 17.31
CA ASP A 8 0.53 -0.29 18.72
C ASP A 8 1.27 0.76 19.56
N VAL A 9 2.03 1.65 18.92
CA VAL A 9 2.89 2.63 19.61
C VAL A 9 2.34 4.05 19.58
N THR A 10 1.48 4.40 18.63
CA THR A 10 0.93 5.75 18.50
C THR A 10 -0.41 5.76 17.79
N ASP A 11 -1.20 6.81 18.00
CA ASP A 11 -2.39 7.07 17.20
C ASP A 11 -1.98 7.55 15.80
N VAL A 12 -2.00 6.62 14.83
CA VAL A 12 -1.70 6.89 13.41
C VAL A 12 -2.85 7.61 12.68
N THR A 13 -4.01 7.78 13.33
CA THR A 13 -5.20 8.40 12.75
C THR A 13 -5.36 9.87 13.18
N SER A 14 -4.55 10.33 14.13
CA SER A 14 -4.54 11.72 14.58
C SER A 14 -4.31 12.68 13.40
N GLY A 15 -5.26 13.59 13.18
CA GLY A 15 -5.23 14.56 12.09
C GLY A 15 -5.88 14.10 10.78
N LEU A 16 -6.42 12.87 10.74
CA LEU A 16 -7.23 12.41 9.62
C LEU A 16 -8.64 13.00 9.69
N ASP A 17 -9.15 13.46 8.54
CA ASP A 17 -10.53 13.93 8.43
C ASP A 17 -11.53 12.81 8.72
N LYS A 18 -12.72 13.18 9.21
CA LYS A 18 -13.80 12.25 9.59
C LYS A 18 -14.19 11.22 8.51
N ASP A 19 -14.04 11.59 7.24
CA ASP A 19 -14.38 10.75 6.08
C ASP A 19 -13.14 10.11 5.43
N GLY A 20 -11.97 10.29 6.05
CA GLY A 20 -10.69 9.79 5.60
C GLY A 20 -10.61 8.27 5.59
N VAL A 21 -9.65 7.77 4.81
CA VAL A 21 -9.39 6.35 4.63
C VAL A 21 -8.01 6.00 5.18
N VAL A 22 -7.95 4.98 6.03
CA VAL A 22 -6.71 4.40 6.54
C VAL A 22 -6.34 3.20 5.65
N LEU A 23 -5.30 3.35 4.83
CA LEU A 23 -4.70 2.24 4.09
C LEU A 23 -3.61 1.57 4.92
N ILE A 24 -3.71 0.28 5.15
CA ILE A 24 -2.81 -0.48 6.02
C ILE A 24 -2.14 -1.61 5.21
N ASN A 25 -0.82 -1.71 5.32
CA ASN A 25 -0.09 -2.89 4.88
C ASN A 25 -0.40 -4.06 5.82
N SER A 26 -1.25 -4.99 5.38
CA SER A 26 -1.67 -6.14 6.17
C SER A 26 -2.31 -7.23 5.31
N ASP A 27 -2.10 -8.47 5.72
CA ASP A 27 -2.80 -9.67 5.26
C ASP A 27 -4.19 -9.87 5.90
N LYS A 28 -4.58 -9.03 6.85
CA LYS A 28 -5.86 -9.10 7.56
C LYS A 28 -6.95 -8.36 6.81
N ASP A 29 -8.20 -8.80 7.02
CA ASP A 29 -9.38 -8.08 6.55
C ASP A 29 -9.47 -6.68 7.19
N PRO A 30 -9.93 -5.63 6.47
CA PRO A 30 -10.05 -4.29 7.04
C PRO A 30 -10.85 -4.23 8.34
N LYS A 31 -11.87 -5.09 8.50
CA LYS A 31 -12.70 -5.15 9.72
C LYS A 31 -11.94 -5.61 10.95
N TYR A 32 -10.81 -6.29 10.79
CA TYR A 32 -9.96 -6.71 11.90
C TYR A 32 -9.50 -5.52 12.76
N TYR A 33 -9.22 -4.39 12.12
CA TYR A 33 -8.66 -3.21 12.78
C TYR A 33 -9.69 -2.42 13.57
N ASN A 34 -10.98 -2.59 13.27
CA ASN A 34 -12.10 -1.96 13.97
C ASN A 34 -11.90 -0.45 14.22
N LEU A 35 -11.35 0.27 13.24
CA LEU A 35 -11.12 1.70 13.33
C LEU A 35 -12.42 2.47 13.10
N SER A 36 -12.54 3.67 13.69
CA SER A 36 -13.67 4.56 13.43
C SER A 36 -13.65 5.20 12.03
N PHE A 37 -12.62 4.91 11.24
CA PHE A 37 -12.42 5.41 9.87
C PHE A 37 -12.63 4.30 8.84
N LYS A 38 -12.89 4.69 7.59
CA LYS A 38 -12.84 3.76 6.47
C LYS A 38 -11.45 3.12 6.44
N THR A 39 -11.40 1.80 6.35
CA THR A 39 -10.14 1.07 6.41
C THR A 39 -9.98 0.28 5.14
N ALA A 40 -8.79 0.30 4.56
CA ALA A 40 -8.42 -0.55 3.45
C ALA A 40 -7.15 -1.31 3.80
N THR A 41 -7.04 -2.55 3.32
CA THR A 41 -5.87 -3.39 3.56
C THR A 41 -5.33 -3.94 2.25
N VAL A 42 -4.01 -4.14 2.25
CA VAL A 42 -3.28 -4.81 1.18
C VAL A 42 -2.06 -5.47 1.79
N ASP A 43 -1.79 -6.73 1.42
CA ASP A 43 -0.55 -7.40 1.82
C ASP A 43 0.60 -6.98 0.89
N ALA A 44 1.02 -5.72 1.06
CA ALA A 44 2.12 -5.15 0.27
C ALA A 44 3.45 -5.83 0.58
N THR A 45 3.60 -6.41 1.77
CA THR A 45 4.77 -7.18 2.18
C THR A 45 4.96 -8.41 1.30
N SER A 46 3.94 -9.28 1.19
CA SER A 46 4.02 -10.47 0.35
C SER A 46 4.19 -10.11 -1.12
N ILE A 47 3.47 -9.08 -1.61
CA ILE A 47 3.60 -8.60 -2.99
C ILE A 47 5.04 -8.16 -3.29
N ALA A 48 5.67 -7.39 -2.39
CA ALA A 48 7.06 -6.97 -2.56
C ALA A 48 8.02 -8.17 -2.61
N ILE A 49 7.83 -9.16 -1.72
CA ILE A 49 8.66 -10.37 -1.69
C ILE A 49 8.51 -11.18 -2.98
N GLU A 50 7.27 -11.40 -3.46
CA GLU A 50 6.96 -12.12 -4.69
C GLU A 50 7.60 -11.46 -5.92
N ASN A 51 7.61 -10.12 -5.95
CA ASN A 51 8.23 -9.32 -7.00
C ASN A 51 9.72 -9.01 -6.75
N LYS A 52 10.35 -9.66 -5.76
CA LYS A 52 11.78 -9.51 -5.43
C LYS A 52 12.19 -8.06 -5.12
N LEU A 53 11.31 -7.27 -4.52
CA LEU A 53 11.56 -5.90 -4.09
C LEU A 53 12.04 -5.88 -2.64
N GLY A 54 13.34 -5.65 -2.45
CA GLY A 54 14.00 -5.81 -1.15
C GLY A 54 14.38 -7.27 -0.85
N SER A 55 14.65 -7.55 0.42
CA SER A 55 14.90 -8.92 0.90
C SER A 55 13.69 -9.46 1.67
N LYS A 56 13.65 -10.76 1.95
CA LYS A 56 12.59 -11.34 2.80
C LYS A 56 12.55 -10.72 4.21
N MET A 57 13.68 -10.25 4.71
CA MET A 57 13.79 -9.59 6.03
C MET A 57 13.54 -8.08 5.96
N SER A 58 13.65 -7.48 4.78
CA SER A 58 13.47 -6.04 4.56
C SER A 58 12.82 -5.80 3.19
N PRO A 59 11.52 -6.15 3.04
CA PRO A 59 10.77 -5.94 1.81
C PRO A 59 10.51 -4.44 1.57
N ILE A 60 10.54 -4.01 0.31
CA ILE A 60 10.31 -2.61 -0.07
C ILE A 60 8.89 -2.48 -0.61
N VAL A 61 7.97 -1.99 0.22
CA VAL A 61 6.52 -2.01 -0.04
C VAL A 61 5.96 -0.75 -0.70
N ASN A 62 6.77 0.30 -0.87
CA ASN A 62 6.29 1.63 -1.25
C ASN A 62 5.51 1.65 -2.58
N THR A 63 6.01 0.97 -3.61
CA THR A 63 5.36 0.96 -4.93
C THR A 63 4.08 0.11 -4.95
N SER A 64 4.04 -0.98 -4.19
CA SER A 64 2.79 -1.69 -3.91
C SER A 64 1.76 -0.75 -3.27
N ILE A 65 2.17 0.01 -2.25
CA ILE A 65 1.25 0.94 -1.57
C ILE A 65 0.78 2.07 -2.48
N LEU A 66 1.59 2.57 -3.41
CA LEU A 66 1.15 3.53 -4.43
C LEU A 66 0.05 2.96 -5.33
N GLY A 67 0.15 1.68 -5.72
CA GLY A 67 -0.90 1.00 -6.47
C GLY A 67 -2.20 0.88 -5.67
N ALA A 68 -2.09 0.46 -4.41
CA ALA A 68 -3.24 0.40 -3.50
C ALA A 68 -3.88 1.79 -3.28
N PHE A 69 -3.06 2.82 -3.11
CA PHE A 69 -3.51 4.20 -2.95
C PHE A 69 -4.31 4.70 -4.16
N ALA A 70 -3.86 4.41 -5.38
CA ALA A 70 -4.59 4.80 -6.59
C ALA A 70 -6.02 4.22 -6.62
N LYS A 71 -6.19 2.96 -6.20
CA LYS A 71 -7.53 2.32 -6.16
C LYS A 71 -8.45 2.96 -5.15
N ILE A 72 -7.97 3.21 -3.93
CA ILE A 72 -8.82 3.69 -2.84
C ILE A 72 -9.13 5.18 -2.92
N SER A 73 -8.19 5.96 -3.48
CA SER A 73 -8.37 7.42 -3.57
C SER A 73 -9.28 7.78 -4.73
N GLY A 74 -9.15 7.09 -5.88
CA GLY A 74 -9.85 7.48 -7.11
C GLY A 74 -9.36 8.79 -7.72
N GLU A 75 -8.41 9.48 -7.07
CA GLU A 75 -7.86 10.76 -7.47
C GLU A 75 -6.72 10.62 -8.50
N ILE A 76 -6.09 9.44 -8.56
CA ILE A 76 -4.94 9.17 -9.41
C ILE A 76 -5.17 7.88 -10.18
N MET A 77 -4.95 7.92 -11.49
CA MET A 77 -5.00 6.74 -12.35
C MET A 77 -3.82 5.80 -12.09
N LEU A 78 -4.07 4.50 -12.15
CA LEU A 78 -3.00 3.49 -12.04
C LEU A 78 -1.92 3.69 -13.11
N GLU A 79 -2.31 4.11 -14.31
CA GLU A 79 -1.41 4.41 -15.43
C GLU A 79 -0.41 5.51 -15.08
N SER A 80 -0.85 6.56 -14.37
CA SER A 80 0.02 7.65 -13.92
C SER A 80 1.07 7.14 -12.92
N ILE A 81 0.68 6.26 -11.99
CA ILE A 81 1.62 5.60 -11.08
C ILE A 81 2.63 4.75 -11.85
N ILE A 82 2.18 3.98 -12.84
CA ILE A 82 3.06 3.12 -13.67
C ILE A 82 4.10 3.97 -14.41
N LEU A 83 3.69 5.10 -15.00
CA LEU A 83 4.60 6.02 -15.68
C LEU A 83 5.62 6.60 -14.70
N ALA A 84 5.17 7.11 -13.55
CA ALA A 84 6.05 7.66 -12.54
C ALA A 84 7.08 6.64 -12.02
N ILE A 85 6.69 5.38 -11.84
CA ILE A 85 7.62 4.30 -11.46
C ILE A 85 8.65 4.05 -12.55
N LYS A 86 8.24 3.96 -13.82
CA LYS A 86 9.16 3.75 -14.95
C LYS A 86 10.17 4.88 -15.10
N GLU A 87 9.80 6.10 -14.75
CA GLU A 87 10.71 7.25 -14.81
C GLU A 87 11.64 7.29 -13.60
N ASN A 88 11.09 7.17 -12.39
CA ASN A 88 11.77 7.57 -11.16
C ASN A 88 12.27 6.40 -10.28
N ALA A 89 11.80 5.17 -10.48
CA ALA A 89 12.26 4.07 -9.64
C ALA A 89 13.77 3.82 -9.86
N PRO A 90 14.57 3.75 -8.78
CA PRO A 90 16.03 3.70 -8.89
C PRO A 90 16.55 2.35 -9.42
N SER A 91 15.73 1.29 -9.30
CA SER A 91 16.03 -0.05 -9.82
C SER A 91 14.74 -0.86 -9.97
N LYS A 92 14.83 -1.99 -10.69
CA LYS A 92 13.74 -2.98 -10.81
C LYS A 92 12.40 -2.36 -11.25
N LYS A 93 12.45 -1.53 -12.30
CA LYS A 93 11.31 -0.70 -12.72
C LYS A 93 10.10 -1.57 -13.07
N GLU A 94 10.33 -2.66 -13.79
CA GLU A 94 9.33 -3.61 -14.22
C GLU A 94 8.68 -4.33 -13.03
N GLU A 95 9.48 -4.77 -12.05
CA GLU A 95 8.98 -5.41 -10.83
C GLU A 95 8.20 -4.44 -9.95
N ASN A 96 8.66 -3.19 -9.84
CA ASN A 96 7.92 -2.14 -9.15
C ASN A 96 6.57 -1.85 -9.82
N VAL A 97 6.53 -1.82 -11.15
CA VAL A 97 5.26 -1.67 -11.89
C VAL A 97 4.34 -2.86 -11.63
N LYS A 98 4.88 -4.09 -11.65
CA LYS A 98 4.09 -5.29 -11.39
C LYS A 98 3.53 -5.30 -9.97
N ALA A 99 4.36 -4.95 -8.98
CA ALA A 99 3.96 -4.86 -7.58
C ALA A 99 2.87 -3.80 -7.34
N ALA A 100 2.95 -2.65 -8.01
CA ALA A 100 1.91 -1.62 -7.95
C ALA A 100 0.58 -2.12 -8.54
N LYS A 101 0.62 -2.78 -9.71
CA LYS A 101 -0.59 -3.36 -10.34
C LYS A 101 -1.23 -4.42 -9.46
N GLU A 102 -0.44 -5.37 -8.95
CA GLU A 102 -0.94 -6.43 -8.08
C GLU A 102 -1.58 -5.86 -6.80
N ALA A 103 -0.96 -4.84 -6.21
CA ALA A 103 -1.51 -4.19 -5.03
C ALA A 103 -2.81 -3.44 -5.35
N TYR A 104 -2.89 -2.75 -6.48
CA TYR A 104 -4.15 -2.17 -6.96
C TYR A 104 -5.24 -3.24 -7.00
N ASP A 105 -5.00 -4.37 -7.68
CA ASP A 105 -6.02 -5.42 -7.80
C ASP A 105 -6.39 -6.05 -6.46
N LYS A 106 -5.41 -6.36 -5.61
CA LYS A 106 -5.57 -7.07 -4.33
C LYS A 106 -6.07 -6.20 -3.17
N THR A 107 -6.03 -4.87 -3.27
CA THR A 107 -6.49 -3.99 -2.18
C THR A 107 -7.99 -4.16 -1.95
N ILE A 108 -8.38 -4.33 -0.69
CA ILE A 108 -9.76 -4.44 -0.23
C ILE A 108 -10.09 -3.35 0.79
N MET A 109 -11.38 -3.01 0.90
CA MET A 109 -11.92 -2.01 1.81
C MET A 109 -13.12 -2.59 2.56
#